data_AF-A0AAU1CHB0-F1
#
_entry.id   AF-A0AAU1CHB0-F1
#
_cell.length_a   1.000
_cell.length_b   1.000
_cell.length_c   1.000
_cell.angle_alpha   90.00
_cell.angle_beta   90.00
_cell.angle_gamma   90.00
#
_symmetry.space_group_name_H-M   'P 1'
#
loop_
_entity.id
_entity.type
_entity.pdbx_description
1 polymer ?
#
loop_
_entity_poly.entity_id
_entity_poly.type
_entity_poly.pdbx_seq_one_letter_code
_entity_poly.pdbx_strand_id
1 'polypeptide(L)'
;MQVAADIRIAAHVRPLVPWTQSEGPRRLAYALRPLIDEGLSTHDVAAELTSWWVTWRPANPAAYITARLRDRVSASPCHELPADVRPETAEPTGNPAWQAWLQQRAEADEFSEDRRTDDDRRHARLYSWDRWEEVAAHYATNPDDALDLYGTRLCGYAVKRASIGCRRP
;
A
#
# COMPACT_ATOMS: atom_id res chain seq x y z
N MET A 1 -22.77 -8.67 17.84
CA MET A 1 -23.14 -8.03 16.55
C MET A 1 -21.97 -8.11 15.57
N GLN A 2 -21.52 -9.33 15.21
CA GLN A 2 -20.29 -9.54 14.42
C GLN A 2 -20.43 -9.03 12.97
N VAL A 3 -21.55 -9.37 12.32
CA VAL A 3 -21.80 -9.06 10.89
C VAL A 3 -21.75 -7.55 10.59
N ALA A 4 -22.19 -6.70 11.52
CA ALA A 4 -22.17 -5.24 11.32
C ALA A 4 -20.74 -4.67 11.38
N ALA A 5 -19.86 -5.25 12.20
CA ALA A 5 -18.46 -4.87 12.26
C ALA A 5 -17.72 -5.31 10.98
N ASP A 6 -17.95 -6.55 10.53
CA ASP A 6 -17.33 -7.09 9.31
C ASP A 6 -17.70 -6.25 8.07
N ILE A 7 -18.96 -5.81 7.97
CA ILE A 7 -19.42 -4.94 6.89
C ILE A 7 -18.71 -3.58 6.92
N ARG A 8 -18.44 -3.02 8.10
CA ARG A 8 -17.69 -1.76 8.24
C ARG A 8 -16.25 -1.93 7.78
N ILE A 9 -15.59 -3.00 8.21
CA ILE A 9 -14.23 -3.33 7.78
C ILE A 9 -14.19 -3.45 6.25
N ALA A 10 -15.09 -4.23 5.65
CA ALA A 10 -15.16 -4.39 4.20
C ALA A 10 -15.43 -3.06 3.47
N ALA A 11 -16.26 -2.18 4.03
CA ALA A 11 -16.52 -0.86 3.45
C ALA A 11 -15.27 0.04 3.47
N HIS A 12 -14.41 -0.08 4.48
CA HIS A 12 -13.15 0.66 4.58
C HIS A 12 -12.00 0.06 3.74
N VAL A 13 -11.96 -1.27 3.57
CA VAL A 13 -10.98 -1.95 2.69
C VAL A 13 -11.21 -1.63 1.22
N ARG A 14 -12.48 -1.54 0.81
CA ARG A 14 -12.89 -1.37 -0.59
C ARG A 14 -12.26 -0.15 -1.31
N PRO A 15 -12.19 1.07 -0.72
CA PRO A 15 -11.48 2.18 -1.35
C PRO A 15 -9.95 1.99 -1.39
N LEU A 16 -9.37 1.22 -0.46
CA LEU A 16 -7.91 1.00 -0.38
C LEU A 16 -7.41 0.00 -1.44
N VAL A 17 -8.30 -0.88 -1.93
CA VAL A 17 -7.94 -1.95 -2.88
C VAL A 17 -8.78 -1.81 -4.16
N PRO A 18 -8.28 -1.13 -5.22
CA PRO A 18 -9.07 -0.74 -6.39
C PRO A 18 -9.83 -1.87 -7.10
N TRP A 19 -9.25 -3.07 -7.15
CA TRP A 19 -9.86 -4.21 -7.83
C TRP A 19 -11.04 -4.83 -7.05
N THR A 20 -11.19 -4.53 -5.76
CA THR A 20 -12.33 -5.00 -4.93
C THR A 20 -13.55 -4.09 -5.02
N GLN A 21 -13.42 -2.92 -5.65
CA GLN A 21 -14.46 -1.90 -5.69
C GLN A 21 -15.74 -2.33 -6.43
N SER A 22 -15.69 -3.36 -7.28
CA SER A 22 -16.87 -3.87 -8.03
C SER A 22 -17.83 -4.66 -7.14
N GLU A 23 -17.36 -5.15 -6.00
CA GLU A 23 -18.14 -6.04 -5.15
C GLU A 23 -18.94 -5.27 -4.09
N GLY A 24 -20.11 -5.80 -3.73
CA GLY A 24 -20.90 -5.26 -2.64
C GLY A 24 -20.26 -5.53 -1.28
N PRO A 25 -20.37 -4.60 -0.30
CA PRO A 25 -19.69 -4.70 0.99
C PRO A 25 -20.09 -5.95 1.80
N ARG A 26 -21.32 -6.46 1.63
CA ARG A 26 -21.77 -7.71 2.28
C ARG A 26 -21.05 -8.95 1.78
N ARG A 27 -20.88 -9.06 0.46
CA ARG A 27 -20.19 -10.21 -0.16
C ARG A 27 -18.69 -10.14 0.10
N LEU A 28 -18.13 -8.93 0.07
CA LEU A 28 -16.74 -8.70 0.44
C LEU A 28 -16.49 -9.05 1.92
N ALA A 29 -17.36 -8.61 2.85
CA ALA A 29 -17.24 -8.97 4.27
C ALA A 29 -17.26 -10.49 4.50
N TYR A 30 -18.11 -11.22 3.78
CA TYR A 30 -18.12 -12.69 3.86
C TYR A 30 -16.80 -13.30 3.36
N ALA A 31 -16.25 -12.80 2.25
CA ALA A 31 -14.99 -13.30 1.70
C ALA A 31 -13.77 -12.98 2.58
N LEU A 32 -13.79 -11.85 3.29
CA LEU A 32 -12.71 -11.39 4.18
C LEU A 32 -12.77 -12.00 5.59
N ARG A 33 -13.83 -12.74 5.90
CA ARG A 33 -14.07 -13.28 7.24
C ARG A 33 -12.90 -14.10 7.82
N PRO A 34 -12.18 -14.95 7.06
CA PRO A 34 -11.00 -15.63 7.58
C PRO A 34 -9.91 -14.67 8.08
N LEU A 35 -9.68 -13.56 7.36
CA LEU A 35 -8.69 -12.55 7.76
C LEU A 35 -9.17 -11.74 8.97
N ILE A 36 -10.47 -11.46 9.06
CA ILE A 36 -11.06 -10.78 10.23
C ILE A 36 -11.02 -11.69 11.46
N ASP A 37 -11.27 -12.99 11.29
CA ASP A 37 -11.22 -14.00 12.36
C ASP A 37 -9.77 -14.22 12.85
N GLU A 38 -8.75 -14.01 12.00
CA GLU A 38 -7.33 -13.94 12.37
C GLU A 38 -6.96 -12.66 13.16
N GLY A 39 -7.90 -11.72 13.30
CA GLY A 39 -7.72 -10.48 14.06
C GLY A 39 -7.04 -9.34 13.29
N LEU A 40 -6.94 -9.45 11.95
CA LEU A 40 -6.31 -8.43 11.11
C LEU A 40 -7.13 -7.13 11.11
N SER A 41 -6.44 -5.99 11.23
CA SER A 41 -7.08 -4.68 11.13
C SER A 41 -7.45 -4.36 9.67
N THR A 42 -8.30 -3.35 9.47
CA THR A 42 -8.67 -2.86 8.13
C THR A 42 -7.45 -2.59 7.24
N HIS A 43 -6.39 -2.00 7.79
CA HIS A 43 -5.18 -1.67 7.03
C HIS A 43 -4.37 -2.93 6.73
N ASP A 44 -4.29 -3.87 7.66
CA ASP A 44 -3.57 -5.12 7.45
C ASP A 44 -4.27 -5.99 6.39
N VAL A 45 -5.60 -6.04 6.41
CA VAL A 45 -6.40 -6.67 5.36
C VAL A 45 -6.16 -6.01 4.00
N ALA A 46 -6.12 -4.68 3.94
CA ALA A 46 -5.86 -3.96 2.70
C ALA A 46 -4.42 -4.18 2.19
N ALA A 47 -3.43 -4.18 3.09
CA ALA A 47 -2.04 -4.47 2.76
C ALA A 47 -1.90 -5.91 2.22
N GLU A 48 -2.56 -6.87 2.86
CA GLU A 48 -2.56 -8.26 2.44
C GLU A 48 -3.19 -8.45 1.06
N LEU A 49 -4.32 -7.80 0.78
CA LEU A 49 -4.93 -7.85 -0.55
C LEU A 49 -4.11 -7.11 -1.61
N THR A 50 -3.35 -6.09 -1.21
CA THR A 50 -2.45 -5.35 -2.10
C THR A 50 -1.18 -6.15 -2.40
N SER A 51 -0.69 -6.92 -1.44
CA SER A 51 0.46 -7.83 -1.58
C SER A 51 0.22 -8.97 -2.58
N TRP A 52 -1.01 -9.13 -3.06
CA TRP A 52 -1.37 -10.10 -4.08
C TRP A 52 -1.07 -9.63 -5.51
N TRP A 53 -0.63 -8.37 -5.67
CA TRP A 53 -0.21 -7.73 -6.92
C TRP A 53 -1.18 -7.97 -8.09
N VAL A 54 -2.48 -7.91 -7.82
CA VAL A 54 -3.50 -8.13 -8.85
C VAL A 54 -3.63 -6.88 -9.71
N THR A 55 -3.05 -6.93 -10.92
CA THR A 55 -3.05 -5.82 -11.90
C THR A 55 -4.35 -5.73 -12.72
N TRP A 56 -5.22 -6.73 -12.62
CA TRP A 56 -6.48 -6.81 -13.35
C TRP A 56 -7.67 -6.84 -12.39
N ARG A 57 -8.87 -6.52 -12.88
CA ARG A 57 -10.08 -6.49 -12.06
C ARG A 57 -10.89 -7.77 -12.26
N PRO A 58 -10.94 -8.68 -11.27
CA PRO A 58 -11.78 -9.86 -11.37
C PRO A 58 -13.26 -9.50 -11.44
N ALA A 59 -14.00 -10.27 -12.25
CA ALA A 59 -15.46 -10.10 -12.39
C ALA A 59 -16.20 -10.37 -11.07
N ASN A 60 -15.66 -11.25 -10.23
CA ASN A 60 -16.14 -11.52 -8.88
C ASN A 60 -14.96 -11.52 -7.90
N PRO A 61 -14.62 -10.34 -7.32
CA PRO A 61 -13.55 -10.22 -6.34
C PRO A 61 -13.73 -11.11 -5.11
N ALA A 62 -14.96 -11.27 -4.62
CA ALA A 62 -15.23 -12.11 -3.44
C ALA A 62 -14.89 -13.58 -3.70
N ALA A 63 -15.30 -14.12 -4.85
CA ALA A 63 -14.98 -15.50 -5.22
C ALA A 63 -13.46 -15.72 -5.39
N TYR A 64 -12.76 -14.74 -5.97
CA TYR A 64 -11.31 -14.79 -6.11
C TYR A 64 -10.60 -14.81 -4.75
N ILE A 65 -11.00 -13.93 -3.83
CA ILE A 65 -10.47 -13.88 -2.46
C ILE A 65 -10.71 -15.22 -1.75
N THR A 66 -11.94 -15.73 -1.77
CA THR A 66 -12.26 -17.01 -1.13
C THR A 66 -11.49 -18.19 -1.72
N ALA A 67 -11.30 -18.24 -3.04
CA ALA A 67 -10.51 -19.28 -3.68
C ALA A 67 -9.05 -19.22 -3.23
N ARG A 68 -8.44 -18.02 -3.24
CA ARG A 68 -7.03 -17.84 -2.85
C ARG A 68 -6.79 -18.12 -1.36
N LEU A 69 -7.73 -17.74 -0.49
CA LEU A 69 -7.68 -18.10 0.93
C LEU A 69 -7.85 -19.61 1.15
N ARG A 70 -8.73 -20.27 0.40
CA ARG A 70 -8.88 -21.72 0.44
C ARG A 70 -7.61 -22.43 -0.05
N ASP A 71 -7.00 -21.95 -1.13
CA ASP A 71 -5.74 -22.50 -1.65
C ASP A 71 -4.62 -22.36 -0.63
N ARG A 72 -4.55 -21.25 0.11
CA ARG A 72 -3.61 -21.10 1.24
C ARG A 72 -3.81 -22.14 2.33
N VAL A 73 -5.06 -22.34 2.75
CA VAL A 73 -5.40 -23.36 3.75
C VAL A 73 -5.10 -24.77 3.24
N SER A 74 -5.29 -25.03 1.94
CA SER A 74 -5.04 -26.35 1.32
C SER A 74 -3.56 -26.59 1.00
N ALA A 75 -2.79 -25.53 0.76
CA ALA A 75 -1.36 -25.57 0.52
C ALA A 75 -0.54 -25.63 1.82
N SER A 76 -1.16 -25.39 2.97
CA SER A 76 -0.70 -25.97 4.23
C SER A 76 -0.97 -27.46 4.16
N PRO A 77 0.04 -28.34 3.96
CA PRO A 77 -0.20 -29.75 4.21
C PRO A 77 -0.56 -29.84 5.69
N CYS A 78 -1.65 -30.53 6.03
CA CYS A 78 -1.84 -31.04 7.38
C CYS A 78 -0.59 -31.85 7.73
N HIS A 79 0.34 -31.22 8.42
CA HIS A 79 1.49 -31.86 8.99
C HIS A 79 1.01 -32.46 10.29
N GLU A 80 0.34 -33.61 10.21
CA GLU A 80 0.35 -34.56 11.31
C GLU A 80 1.80 -35.04 11.44
N LEU A 81 2.60 -34.29 12.19
CA LEU A 81 3.81 -34.84 12.77
C LEU A 81 3.46 -35.52 14.09
N PRO A 82 4.05 -36.69 14.38
CA PRO A 82 4.10 -37.19 15.74
C PRO A 82 4.76 -36.12 16.63
N ALA A 83 4.21 -35.96 17.83
CA ALA A 83 4.39 -34.81 18.73
C ALA A 83 5.83 -34.52 19.24
N ASP A 84 6.87 -35.12 18.66
CA ASP A 84 8.22 -35.15 19.25
C ASP A 84 9.36 -34.62 18.38
N VAL A 85 9.10 -34.13 17.15
CA VAL A 85 10.16 -33.45 16.37
C VAL A 85 9.58 -32.30 15.56
N ARG A 86 9.40 -31.13 16.18
CA ARG A 86 9.33 -29.87 15.42
C ARG A 86 10.75 -29.46 15.09
N PRO A 87 11.21 -29.45 13.82
CA PRO A 87 12.32 -28.58 13.47
C PRO A 87 11.84 -27.15 13.72
N GLU A 88 12.59 -26.39 14.51
CA GLU A 88 12.39 -24.95 14.68
C GLU A 88 12.50 -24.26 13.32
N THR A 89 11.41 -24.25 12.54
CA THR A 89 11.21 -23.21 11.55
C THR A 89 10.96 -21.94 12.34
N ALA A 90 12.03 -21.18 12.54
CA ALA A 90 11.99 -19.87 13.17
C ALA A 90 10.84 -19.06 12.56
N GLU A 91 9.96 -18.58 13.43
CA GLU A 91 8.99 -17.52 13.14
C GLU A 91 9.68 -16.43 12.29
N PRO A 92 9.02 -15.81 11.29
CA PRO A 92 9.64 -14.77 10.45
C PRO A 92 10.21 -13.58 11.25
N THR A 93 9.81 -13.42 12.51
CA THR A 93 10.36 -12.46 13.48
C THR A 93 11.76 -12.81 13.99
N GLY A 94 12.16 -14.08 13.96
CA GLY A 94 13.43 -14.60 14.49
C GLY A 94 14.58 -14.62 13.49
N ASN A 95 14.36 -14.22 12.23
CA ASN A 95 15.43 -14.16 11.24
C ASN A 95 16.23 -12.84 11.39
N PRO A 96 17.49 -12.89 11.87
CA PRO A 96 18.29 -11.69 12.08
C PRO A 96 18.59 -10.94 10.78
N ALA A 97 18.63 -11.62 9.63
CA ALA A 97 18.83 -10.98 8.33
C ALA A 97 17.61 -10.17 7.88
N TRP A 98 16.41 -10.61 8.26
CA TRP A 98 15.17 -9.88 8.00
C TRP A 98 15.03 -8.65 8.91
N GLN A 99 15.40 -8.78 10.20
CA GLN A 99 15.45 -7.65 11.13
C GLN A 99 16.49 -6.61 10.70
N ALA A 100 17.67 -7.05 10.26
CA ALA A 100 18.70 -6.16 9.73
C ALA A 100 18.24 -5.43 8.46
N TRP A 101 17.48 -6.09 7.59
CA TRP A 101 16.89 -5.46 6.40
C TRP A 101 15.81 -4.42 6.76
N LEU A 102 14.97 -4.69 7.76
CA LEU A 102 14.00 -3.72 8.28
C LEU A 102 14.68 -2.53 8.98
N GLN A 103 15.74 -2.78 9.74
CA GLN A 103 16.54 -1.74 10.41
C GLN A 103 17.24 -0.85 9.38
N GLN A 104 17.88 -1.41 8.35
CA GLN A 104 18.46 -0.63 7.25
C GLN A 104 17.43 0.26 6.55
N ARG A 105 16.18 -0.22 6.44
CA ARG A 105 15.09 0.58 5.86
C ARG A 105 14.61 1.67 6.79
N ALA A 106 14.49 1.39 8.09
CA ALA A 106 14.13 2.40 9.08
C ALA A 106 15.22 3.49 9.19
N GLU A 107 16.49 3.10 9.18
CA GLU A 107 17.63 4.02 9.16
C GLU A 107 17.69 4.83 7.86
N ALA A 108 17.37 4.23 6.70
CA ALA A 108 17.27 4.96 5.43
C ALA A 108 16.12 5.99 5.42
N ASP A 109 14.99 5.66 6.06
CA ASP A 109 13.84 6.57 6.26
C ASP A 109 14.16 7.68 7.28
N GLU A 110 15.00 7.38 8.28
CA GLU A 110 15.45 8.33 9.31
C GLU A 110 16.56 9.26 8.79
N PHE A 111 17.35 8.83 7.79
CA PHE A 111 18.32 9.66 7.08
C PHE A 111 17.70 10.55 6.00
N SER A 112 16.48 10.26 5.54
CA SER A 112 15.74 11.12 4.62
C SER A 112 15.01 12.24 5.36
N GLU A 113 15.80 13.21 5.80
CA GLU A 113 15.44 14.63 5.91
C GLU A 113 14.44 15.05 7.01
N ASP A 114 14.82 16.14 7.69
CA ASP A 114 13.99 16.92 8.61
C ASP A 114 12.53 16.91 8.18
N ARG A 115 11.66 16.40 9.06
CA ARG A 115 10.23 16.21 8.83
C ARG A 115 9.55 17.54 8.50
N ARG A 116 9.61 17.95 7.23
CA ARG A 116 8.85 19.06 6.66
C ARG A 116 7.40 18.85 7.07
N THR A 117 6.84 19.84 7.74
CA THR A 117 5.51 19.72 8.32
C THR A 117 4.50 19.69 7.19
N ASP A 118 3.32 19.10 7.40
CA ASP A 118 2.22 19.18 6.43
C ASP A 118 1.89 20.63 6.02
N ASP A 119 2.19 21.58 6.92
CA ASP A 119 2.13 23.02 6.67
C ASP A 119 3.07 23.47 5.54
N ASP A 120 4.30 22.96 5.50
CA ASP A 120 5.29 23.27 4.47
C ASP A 120 4.85 22.71 3.11
N ARG A 121 4.31 21.49 3.08
CA ARG A 121 3.74 20.90 1.85
C ARG A 121 2.54 21.71 1.37
N ARG A 122 1.65 22.12 2.30
CA ARG A 122 0.48 22.95 1.96
C ARG A 122 0.92 24.30 1.41
N HIS A 123 1.90 24.93 2.03
CA HIS A 123 2.47 26.20 1.60
C HIS A 123 3.11 26.09 0.21
N ALA A 124 3.94 25.07 -0.02
CA ALA A 124 4.55 24.79 -1.32
C ALA A 124 3.48 24.61 -2.42
N ARG A 125 2.41 23.84 -2.15
CA ARG A 125 1.31 23.63 -3.10
C ARG A 125 0.52 24.90 -3.42
N LEU A 126 0.42 25.83 -2.48
CA LEU A 126 -0.33 27.08 -2.66
C LEU A 126 0.49 28.13 -3.42
N TYR A 127 1.78 28.27 -3.11
CA TYR A 127 2.57 29.40 -3.58
C TYR A 127 3.58 29.07 -4.69
N SER A 128 3.91 27.80 -4.93
CA SER A 128 4.90 27.42 -5.94
C SER A 128 4.35 27.32 -7.37
N TRP A 129 3.08 27.70 -7.61
CA TRP A 129 2.49 27.76 -8.96
C TRP A 129 3.16 28.78 -9.87
N ASP A 130 3.58 29.92 -9.31
CA ASP A 130 4.29 30.97 -10.05
C ASP A 130 5.77 30.64 -10.23
N ARG A 131 6.35 29.87 -9.30
CA ARG A 131 7.75 29.40 -9.29
C ARG A 131 7.90 28.03 -9.97
N TRP A 132 7.20 27.82 -11.08
CA TRP A 132 7.14 26.53 -11.77
C TRP A 132 8.52 26.08 -12.31
N GLU A 133 9.43 27.00 -12.60
CA GLU A 133 10.80 26.67 -13.06
C GLU A 133 11.61 25.95 -11.98
N GLU A 134 11.49 26.40 -10.73
CA GLU A 134 12.14 25.76 -9.58
C GLU A 134 11.54 24.39 -9.29
N VAL A 135 10.22 24.25 -9.43
CA VAL A 135 9.54 22.95 -9.32
C VAL A 135 10.04 21.98 -10.39
N ALA A 136 10.23 22.44 -11.63
CA ALA A 136 10.74 21.61 -12.72
C ALA A 136 12.20 21.17 -12.48
N ALA A 137 13.05 22.09 -12.00
CA ALA A 137 14.44 21.79 -11.65
C ALA A 137 14.53 20.81 -10.46
N HIS A 138 13.66 20.99 -9.46
CA HIS A 138 13.58 20.10 -8.31
C HIS A 138 13.12 18.70 -8.75
N TYR A 139 12.06 18.62 -9.57
CA TYR A 139 11.57 17.35 -10.13
C TYR A 139 12.62 16.62 -10.99
N ALA A 140 13.48 17.35 -11.70
CA ALA A 140 14.58 16.75 -12.47
C ALA A 140 15.69 16.17 -11.59
N THR A 141 15.85 16.66 -10.37
CA THR A 141 16.90 16.24 -9.43
C THR A 141 16.40 15.11 -8.52
N ASN A 142 15.20 15.27 -7.95
CA ASN A 142 14.56 14.28 -7.10
C ASN A 142 13.04 14.24 -7.42
N PRO A 143 12.60 13.32 -8.28
CA PRO A 143 11.21 13.29 -8.71
C PRO A 143 10.25 12.90 -7.58
N ASP A 144 10.68 12.01 -6.67
CA ASP A 144 9.84 11.50 -5.60
C ASP A 144 9.64 12.55 -4.49
N ASP A 145 10.69 13.27 -4.10
CA ASP A 145 10.58 14.38 -3.14
C ASP A 145 9.77 15.55 -3.70
N ALA A 146 10.00 15.91 -4.98
CA ALA A 146 9.19 16.93 -5.64
C ALA A 146 7.70 16.55 -5.71
N LEU A 147 7.39 15.26 -5.91
CA LEU A 147 6.02 14.77 -5.91
C LEU A 147 5.38 14.82 -4.52
N ASP A 148 6.10 14.47 -3.46
CA ASP A 148 5.60 14.58 -2.08
C ASP A 148 5.30 16.04 -1.71
N LEU A 149 6.24 16.94 -2.01
CA LEU A 149 6.21 18.34 -1.61
C LEU A 149 5.17 19.15 -2.40
N TYR A 150 5.25 19.15 -3.74
CA TYR A 150 4.42 19.99 -4.62
C TYR A 150 3.15 19.30 -5.11
N GLY A 151 3.12 17.96 -5.07
CA GLY A 151 2.01 17.17 -5.59
C GLY A 151 2.03 17.03 -7.12
N THR A 152 1.39 15.96 -7.59
CA THR A 152 1.41 15.53 -9.00
C THR A 152 0.92 16.59 -9.99
N ARG A 153 -0.06 17.42 -9.60
CA ARG A 153 -0.64 18.45 -10.48
C ARG A 153 0.35 19.57 -10.79
N LEU A 154 1.07 20.05 -9.78
CA LEU A 154 2.02 21.14 -9.93
C LEU A 154 3.29 20.67 -10.64
N CYS A 155 3.83 19.49 -10.31
CA CYS A 155 4.94 18.87 -11.05
C CYS A 155 4.59 18.65 -12.53
N GLY A 156 3.39 18.12 -12.81
CA GLY A 156 2.94 17.92 -14.19
C GLY A 156 2.79 19.24 -14.97
N TYR A 157 2.29 20.30 -14.32
CA TYR A 157 2.23 21.64 -14.91
C TYR A 157 3.63 22.21 -15.20
N ALA A 158 4.55 22.09 -14.25
CA ALA A 158 5.93 22.58 -14.35
C ALA A 158 6.69 21.90 -15.50
N VAL A 159 6.62 20.57 -15.60
CA VAL A 159 7.26 19.79 -16.68
C VAL A 159 6.63 20.12 -18.05
N LYS A 160 5.30 20.29 -18.11
CA LYS A 160 4.60 20.70 -19.34
C LYS A 160 4.99 22.11 -19.77
N ARG A 161 5.14 23.05 -18.83
CA ARG A 161 5.61 24.42 -19.12
C ARG A 161 7.06 24.43 -19.59
N ALA A 162 7.94 23.70 -18.92
CA ALA A 162 9.36 23.60 -19.29
C ALA A 162 9.54 23.04 -20.71
N SER A 163 8.78 21.99 -21.07
CA SER A 163 8.80 21.42 -22.43
C SER A 163 8.22 22.34 -23.51
N ILE A 164 7.31 23.25 -23.17
CA ILE A 164 6.80 24.28 -24.08
C ILE A 164 7.79 25.45 -24.20
N GLY A 165 8.46 25.82 -23.10
CA GLY A 165 9.45 26.90 -23.05
C GLY A 165 10.72 26.61 -23.84
N CYS A 166 11.22 25.37 -23.82
CA CYS A 166 12.33 24.92 -24.67
C CYS A 166 11.96 24.79 -26.16
N ARG A 167 10.68 24.99 -26.54
CA ARG A 167 10.16 24.79 -27.89
C ARG A 167 9.85 26.11 -28.61
N ARG A 168 10.59 27.19 -28.31
CA ARG A 168 10.61 28.40 -29.13
C ARG A 168 11.91 28.46 -29.96
N PRO A 169 11.83 28.65 -31.29
CA PRO A 169 12.98 28.95 -32.15
C PRO A 169 13.53 30.36 -31.88
#